data_AF-A0A2W4JHS5-F1
#
_entry.id   AF-A0A2W4JHS5-F1
#
_cell.length_a   1.000
_cell.length_b   1.000
_cell.length_c   1.000
_cell.angle_alpha   90.00
_cell.angle_beta   90.00
_cell.angle_gamma   90.00
#
_symmetry.space_group_name_H-M   'P 1'
#
loop_
_entity.id
_entity.type
_entity.pdbx_description
1 polymer ?
#
loop_
_entity_poly.entity_id
_entity_poly.type
_entity_poly.pdbx_seq_one_letter_code
_entity_poly.pdbx_strand_id
1 'polypeptide(L)'
;MTSRTVAWTVGRTVAAALLILAVGGSLQISVGTGVFNPFNFFGYFTIQNNLIGAAALLIAAHFTGRARPAWVEYLRASAAVYLGIVVTVYWMLLAPLEKTVWEWTNLLLHLASGIFLFSTGFSRGPSLL
;
A
#
# COMPACT_ATOMS: atom_id res chain seq x y z
N MET A 1 -2.65 3.04 -26.66
CA MET A 1 -1.82 2.87 -25.44
C MET A 1 -0.66 1.95 -25.80
N THR A 2 0.56 2.20 -25.31
CA THR A 2 1.69 1.28 -25.53
C THR A 2 1.61 0.11 -24.56
N SER A 3 2.24 -1.03 -24.89
CA SER A 3 2.31 -2.21 -24.01
C SER A 3 2.89 -1.87 -22.62
N ARG A 4 3.81 -0.90 -22.57
CA ARG A 4 4.38 -0.37 -21.32
C ARG A 4 3.34 0.37 -20.47
N THR A 5 2.49 1.19 -21.08
CA THR A 5 1.40 1.88 -20.36
C THR A 5 0.43 0.87 -19.76
N VAL A 6 0.06 -0.17 -20.51
CA VAL A 6 -0.84 -1.24 -20.03
C VAL A 6 -0.22 -1.98 -18.85
N ALA A 7 1.04 -2.40 -18.96
CA ALA A 7 1.74 -3.10 -17.88
C ALA A 7 1.77 -2.28 -16.58
N TRP A 8 2.03 -0.96 -16.66
CA TRP A 8 2.01 -0.09 -15.50
C TRP A 8 0.64 0.08 -14.86
N THR A 9 -0.41 0.22 -15.69
CA THR A 9 -1.78 0.32 -15.17
C THR A 9 -2.18 -0.97 -14.46
N VAL A 10 -1.95 -2.13 -15.11
CA VAL A 10 -2.25 -3.45 -14.53
C VAL A 10 -1.47 -3.66 -13.24
N GLY A 11 -0.17 -3.40 -13.23
CA GLY A 11 0.67 -3.57 -12.05
C GLY A 11 0.16 -2.76 -10.85
N ARG A 12 -0.23 -1.49 -11.07
CA ARG A 12 -0.80 -0.65 -9.99
C ARG A 12 -2.16 -1.13 -9.51
N THR A 13 -3.01 -1.61 -10.42
CA THR A 13 -4.33 -2.12 -10.05
C THR A 13 -4.23 -3.42 -9.27
N VAL A 14 -3.40 -4.37 -9.71
CA VAL A 14 -3.13 -5.63 -8.99
C VAL A 14 -2.55 -5.33 -7.63
N ALA A 15 -1.59 -4.40 -7.57
CA ALA A 15 -0.99 -3.94 -6.33
C ALA A 15 -2.02 -3.45 -5.31
N ALA A 16 -2.87 -2.51 -5.73
CA ALA A 16 -3.92 -1.97 -4.88
C ALA A 16 -4.92 -3.05 -4.44
N ALA A 17 -5.28 -3.96 -5.34
CA ALA A 17 -6.17 -5.08 -5.02
C ALA A 17 -5.57 -5.97 -3.93
N LEU A 18 -4.28 -6.30 -4.01
CA LEU A 18 -3.60 -7.10 -2.97
C LEU A 18 -3.60 -6.41 -1.60
N LEU A 19 -3.36 -5.09 -1.55
CA LEU A 19 -3.43 -4.35 -0.28
C LEU A 19 -4.84 -4.36 0.32
N ILE A 20 -5.85 -4.12 -0.52
CA ILE A 20 -7.26 -4.15 -0.10
C ILE A 20 -7.65 -5.55 0.38
N LEU A 21 -7.23 -6.61 -0.33
CA LEU A 21 -7.46 -8.00 0.06
C LEU A 21 -6.79 -8.32 1.40
N ALA A 22 -5.57 -7.85 1.63
CA ALA A 22 -4.88 -8.06 2.90
C ALA A 22 -5.57 -7.35 4.08
N VAL A 23 -6.07 -6.13 3.87
CA VAL A 23 -6.88 -5.42 4.86
C VAL A 23 -8.19 -6.17 5.12
N GLY A 24 -8.88 -6.61 4.08
CA GLY A 24 -10.13 -7.39 4.20
C GLY A 24 -9.93 -8.73 4.91
N GLY A 25 -8.84 -9.44 4.61
CA GLY A 25 -8.46 -10.66 5.33
C GLY A 25 -8.15 -10.40 6.81
N SER A 26 -7.42 -9.34 7.11
CA SER A 26 -7.11 -8.94 8.48
C SER A 26 -8.38 -8.58 9.27
N LEU A 27 -9.34 -7.92 8.60
CA LEU A 27 -10.64 -7.60 9.16
C LEU A 27 -11.43 -8.88 9.46
N GLN A 28 -11.48 -9.82 8.52
CA GLN A 28 -12.17 -11.10 8.71
C GLN A 28 -11.59 -11.88 9.90
N ILE A 29 -10.26 -11.96 10.00
CA ILE A 29 -9.56 -12.59 11.13
C ILE A 29 -9.93 -11.88 12.44
N SER A 30 -9.87 -10.54 12.46
CA SER A 30 -10.18 -9.73 13.65
C SER A 30 -11.63 -9.90 14.10
N VAL A 31 -12.59 -9.93 13.18
CA VAL A 31 -14.01 -10.19 13.47
C VAL A 31 -14.20 -11.59 14.04
N GLY A 32 -13.50 -12.59 13.51
CA GLY A 32 -13.54 -13.97 13.97
C GLY A 32 -13.08 -14.18 15.42
N THR A 33 -12.37 -13.23 16.02
CA THR A 33 -11.94 -13.30 17.43
C THR A 33 -13.08 -13.10 18.44
N GLY A 34 -14.22 -12.55 18.01
CA GLY A 34 -15.36 -12.25 18.89
C GLY A 34 -15.21 -10.99 19.76
N VAL A 35 -14.07 -10.30 19.70
CA VAL A 35 -13.78 -9.07 20.47
C VAL A 35 -13.45 -7.87 19.56
N PHE A 36 -14.01 -7.85 18.36
CA PHE A 36 -13.72 -6.84 17.35
C PHE A 36 -14.16 -5.43 17.78
N ASN A 37 -13.23 -4.48 17.68
CA ASN A 37 -13.50 -3.05 17.81
C ASN A 37 -13.05 -2.33 16.53
N PRO A 38 -13.98 -1.69 15.78
CA PRO A 38 -13.66 -1.03 14.53
C PRO A 38 -12.71 0.16 14.70
N PHE A 39 -12.78 0.89 15.82
CA PHE A 39 -11.89 2.01 16.08
C PHE A 39 -10.45 1.54 16.33
N ASN A 40 -10.28 0.38 16.96
CA ASN A 40 -8.94 -0.20 17.11
C ASN A 40 -8.40 -0.69 15.76
N PHE A 41 -9.21 -1.45 15.00
CA PHE A 41 -8.79 -2.02 13.74
C PHE A 41 -8.44 -0.95 12.70
N PHE A 42 -9.37 -0.02 12.42
CA PHE A 42 -9.13 1.06 11.45
C PHE A 42 -8.27 2.19 12.03
N GLY A 43 -8.06 2.22 13.35
CA GLY A 43 -7.13 3.13 14.02
C GLY A 43 -5.66 2.76 13.81
N TYR A 44 -5.36 1.52 13.43
CA TYR A 44 -3.97 1.10 13.22
C TYR A 44 -3.32 1.81 12.03
N PHE A 45 -2.12 2.34 12.27
CA PHE A 45 -1.30 3.02 11.27
C PHE A 45 -1.05 2.13 10.03
N THR A 46 -0.78 0.84 10.21
CA THR A 46 -0.60 -0.11 9.10
C THR A 46 -1.85 -0.20 8.21
N ILE A 47 -3.06 -0.28 8.81
CA ILE A 47 -4.31 -0.40 8.04
C ILE A 47 -4.58 0.89 7.27
N GLN A 48 -4.51 2.05 7.92
CA GLN A 48 -4.76 3.34 7.27
C GLN A 48 -3.80 3.58 6.10
N ASN A 49 -2.51 3.34 6.30
CA ASN A 49 -1.51 3.64 5.28
C ASN A 49 -1.51 2.64 4.12
N ASN A 50 -1.88 1.38 4.33
CA ASN A 50 -2.11 0.45 3.24
C ASN A 50 -3.35 0.85 2.40
N LEU A 51 -4.41 1.37 3.03
CA LEU A 51 -5.56 1.92 2.31
C LEU A 51 -5.21 3.19 1.53
N ILE A 52 -4.43 4.11 2.11
CA ILE A 52 -3.91 5.29 1.42
C ILE A 52 -3.02 4.87 0.24
N GLY A 53 -2.15 3.87 0.42
CA GLY A 53 -1.31 3.31 -0.63
C GLY A 53 -2.13 2.71 -1.77
N ALA A 54 -3.16 1.92 -1.46
CA ALA A 54 -4.08 1.37 -2.45
C ALA A 54 -4.80 2.48 -3.23
N ALA A 55 -5.30 3.51 -2.55
CA ALA A 55 -5.94 4.66 -3.18
C ALA A 55 -4.96 5.41 -4.11
N ALA A 56 -3.73 5.68 -3.65
CA ALA A 56 -2.70 6.34 -4.43
C ALA A 56 -2.34 5.56 -5.71
N LEU A 57 -2.27 4.23 -5.62
CA LEU A 57 -2.02 3.34 -6.76
C LEU A 57 -3.16 3.38 -7.78
N LEU A 58 -4.42 3.28 -7.34
CA LEU A 58 -5.59 3.33 -8.22
C LEU A 58 -5.73 4.70 -8.91
N ILE A 59 -5.56 5.79 -8.16
CA ILE A 59 -5.57 7.14 -8.69
C ILE A 59 -4.44 7.29 -9.72
N ALA A 60 -3.23 6.86 -9.40
CA ALA A 60 -2.11 6.92 -10.35
C ALA A 60 -2.31 6.04 -11.59
N ALA A 61 -3.04 4.92 -11.47
CA ALA A 61 -3.41 4.06 -12.58
C ALA A 61 -4.34 4.80 -13.57
N HIS A 62 -5.32 5.56 -13.07
CA HIS A 62 -6.22 6.39 -13.88
C HIS A 62 -5.48 7.43 -14.72
N PHE A 63 -4.39 8.01 -14.19
CA PHE A 63 -3.56 8.99 -14.91
C PHE A 63 -2.43 8.37 -15.74
N THR A 64 -2.40 7.05 -15.95
CA THR A 64 -1.30 6.43 -16.71
C THR A 64 -1.32 6.89 -18.18
N GLY A 65 -0.18 7.41 -18.64
CA GLY A 65 -0.05 7.95 -20.00
C GLY A 65 -0.58 9.38 -20.17
N ARG A 66 -0.96 10.05 -19.07
CA ARG A 66 -1.41 11.43 -19.03
C ARG A 66 -0.54 12.25 -18.07
N ALA A 67 -0.60 13.57 -18.17
CA ALA A 67 -0.06 14.44 -17.13
C ALA A 67 -0.84 14.23 -15.83
N ARG A 68 -0.13 14.24 -14.70
CA ARG A 68 -0.74 14.11 -13.38
C ARG A 68 -0.82 15.48 -12.72
N PRO A 69 -1.92 15.82 -12.06
CA PRO A 69 -1.98 17.03 -11.25
C PRO A 69 -1.07 16.90 -10.02
N ALA A 70 -0.55 18.03 -9.52
CA ALA A 70 0.43 18.05 -8.44
C ALA A 70 -0.01 17.30 -7.18
N TRP A 71 -1.30 17.36 -6.82
CA TRP A 71 -1.85 16.66 -5.66
C TRP A 71 -1.72 15.13 -5.76
N VAL A 72 -1.72 14.55 -6.97
CA VAL A 72 -1.52 13.11 -7.16
C VAL A 72 -0.08 12.73 -6.87
N GLU A 73 0.88 13.59 -7.24
CA GLU A 73 2.29 13.37 -6.90
C GLU A 73 2.53 13.55 -5.40
N TYR A 74 1.92 14.53 -4.76
CA TYR A 74 1.96 14.66 -3.29
C TYR A 74 1.37 13.44 -2.59
N LEU A 75 0.18 12.98 -3.01
CA LEU A 75 -0.44 11.77 -2.46
C LEU A 75 0.48 10.55 -2.59
N ARG A 76 1.08 10.34 -3.78
CA ARG A 76 2.01 9.24 -4.01
C ARG A 76 3.26 9.35 -3.15
N ALA A 77 3.83 10.54 -3.02
CA ALA A 77 5.01 10.78 -2.19
C ALA A 77 4.71 10.53 -0.71
N SER A 78 3.58 11.05 -0.19
CA SER A 78 3.15 10.79 1.18
C SER A 78 2.88 9.31 1.43
N ALA A 79 2.13 8.65 0.53
CA ALA A 79 1.86 7.22 0.64
C ALA A 79 3.15 6.40 0.65
N ALA A 80 4.14 6.76 -0.19
CA ALA A 80 5.44 6.12 -0.18
C ALA A 80 6.13 6.30 1.19
N VAL A 81 6.23 7.53 1.70
CA VAL A 81 6.86 7.78 3.01
C VAL A 81 6.17 6.96 4.12
N TYR A 82 4.84 6.95 4.18
CA TYR A 82 4.12 6.23 5.23
C TYR A 82 4.27 4.72 5.12
N LEU A 83 4.22 4.15 3.90
CA LEU A 83 4.48 2.73 3.72
C LEU A 83 5.93 2.37 4.00
N GLY A 84 6.87 3.28 3.73
CA GLY A 84 8.26 3.15 4.17
C GLY A 84 8.35 2.99 5.69
N ILE A 85 7.65 3.84 6.43
CA ILE A 85 7.55 3.74 7.90
C ILE A 85 6.95 2.40 8.32
N VAL A 86 5.83 1.97 7.71
CA VAL A 86 5.19 0.67 7.99
C VAL A 86 6.18 -0.48 7.85
N VAL A 87 6.90 -0.55 6.73
CA VAL A 87 7.85 -1.62 6.44
C VAL A 87 9.02 -1.57 7.42
N THR A 88 9.64 -0.39 7.58
CA THR A 88 10.81 -0.22 8.45
C THR A 88 10.49 -0.55 9.90
N VAL A 89 9.45 0.05 10.46
CA VAL A 89 9.06 -0.18 11.86
C VAL A 89 8.69 -1.63 12.08
N TYR A 90 7.90 -2.23 11.20
CA TYR A 90 7.49 -3.62 11.36
C TYR A 90 8.69 -4.56 11.33
N TRP A 91 9.49 -4.54 10.26
CA TRP A 91 10.57 -5.53 10.11
C TRP A 91 11.72 -5.34 11.09
N MET A 92 11.99 -4.11 11.52
CA MET A 92 13.07 -3.84 12.47
C MET A 92 12.65 -4.04 13.93
N LEU A 93 11.38 -3.76 14.28
CA LEU A 93 10.95 -3.70 15.68
C LEU A 93 9.89 -4.74 16.04
N LEU A 94 8.88 -4.97 15.20
CA LEU A 94 7.72 -5.82 15.55
C LEU A 94 7.90 -7.27 15.12
N ALA A 95 8.46 -7.52 13.94
CA ALA A 95 8.59 -8.87 13.38
C ALA A 95 9.32 -9.86 14.31
N PRO A 96 10.40 -9.49 15.04
CA PRO A 96 11.02 -10.42 15.98
C PRO A 96 10.14 -10.80 17.18
N LEU A 97 9.09 -10.04 17.47
CA LEU A 97 8.22 -10.20 18.64
C LEU A 97 6.89 -10.88 18.30
N GLU A 98 6.49 -10.89 17.03
CA GLU A 98 5.22 -11.46 16.59
C GLU A 98 5.31 -12.96 16.31
N LYS A 99 4.25 -13.69 16.69
CA LYS A 99 4.13 -15.13 16.34
C LYS A 99 3.52 -15.35 14.96
N THR A 100 2.90 -14.31 14.40
CA THR A 100 2.07 -14.33 13.19
C THR A 100 2.75 -13.65 12.01
N VAL A 101 4.09 -13.53 12.05
CA VAL A 101 4.88 -12.83 11.02
C VAL A 101 4.63 -13.35 9.62
N TRP A 102 4.44 -14.67 9.50
CA TRP A 102 4.26 -15.37 8.23
C TRP A 102 2.80 -15.51 7.81
N GLU A 103 1.86 -14.94 8.57
CA GLU A 103 0.46 -14.86 8.13
C GLU A 103 0.38 -14.04 6.85
N TRP A 104 -0.39 -14.53 5.88
CA TRP A 104 -0.44 -13.96 4.54
C TRP A 104 -0.88 -12.50 4.53
N THR A 105 -1.82 -12.12 5.42
CA THR A 105 -2.28 -10.74 5.61
C THR A 105 -1.13 -9.87 6.09
N ASN A 106 -0.40 -10.33 7.10
CA ASN A 106 0.72 -9.62 7.71
C ASN A 106 1.86 -9.41 6.71
N LEU A 107 2.21 -10.46 5.97
CA LEU A 107 3.20 -10.39 4.89
C LEU A 107 2.76 -9.40 3.81
N LEU A 108 1.51 -9.43 3.34
CA LEU A 108 1.08 -8.47 2.31
C LEU A 108 1.10 -7.01 2.82
N LEU A 109 0.68 -6.77 4.05
CA LEU A 109 0.65 -5.41 4.63
C LEU A 109 2.04 -4.83 4.92
N HIS A 110 3.04 -5.66 5.21
CA HIS A 110 4.38 -5.22 5.63
C HIS A 110 5.52 -5.56 4.66
N LEU A 111 5.30 -6.41 3.66
CA LEU A 111 6.26 -6.72 2.60
C LEU A 111 5.82 -6.16 1.25
N ALA A 112 4.59 -6.46 0.81
CA ALA A 112 4.12 -6.02 -0.51
C ALA A 112 3.94 -4.50 -0.59
N SER A 113 3.54 -3.86 0.51
CA SER A 113 3.55 -2.41 0.66
C SER A 113 4.94 -1.79 0.38
N GLY A 114 6.01 -2.45 0.85
CA GLY A 114 7.39 -2.08 0.55
C GLY A 114 7.77 -2.25 -0.93
N ILE A 115 7.27 -3.29 -1.59
CA ILE A 115 7.48 -3.48 -3.04
C ILE A 115 6.82 -2.34 -3.85
N PHE A 116 5.66 -1.84 -3.39
CA PHE A 116 5.00 -0.70 -4.04
C PHE A 116 5.76 0.62 -3.85
N LEU A 117 6.42 0.84 -2.71
CA LEU A 117 7.36 1.95 -2.53
C LEU A 117 8.41 1.97 -3.65
N PHE A 118 9.12 0.86 -3.83
CA PHE A 118 10.23 0.79 -4.77
C PHE A 118 9.79 0.83 -6.23
N SER A 119 8.68 0.19 -6.57
CA SER A 119 8.17 0.18 -7.96
C SER A 119 7.56 1.51 -8.41
N THR A 120 7.09 2.34 -7.48
CA THR A 120 6.42 3.60 -7.81
C THR A 120 7.35 4.81 -7.78
N GLY A 121 8.40 4.81 -6.96
CA GLY A 121 9.34 5.93 -6.79
C GLY A 121 10.30 6.19 -7.96
N PHE A 122 10.56 5.20 -8.81
CA PHE A 122 11.62 5.30 -9.83
C PHE A 122 11.16 5.49 -11.27
N SER A 123 9.84 5.55 -11.54
CA SER A 123 9.35 5.49 -12.92
C SER A 123 9.29 6.84 -13.64
N ARG A 124 9.25 7.98 -12.94
CA ARG A 124 9.47 9.34 -13.46
C ARG A 124 9.88 10.25 -12.29
N GLY A 125 11.07 10.85 -12.35
CA GLY A 125 11.45 11.94 -11.44
C GLY A 125 10.49 13.13 -11.59
N PRO A 126 10.47 14.05 -10.61
CA PRO A 126 9.63 15.24 -10.70
C PRO A 126 9.98 15.98 -11.99
N SER A 127 9.01 16.08 -12.90
CA SER A 127 9.09 17.01 -14.03
C SER A 127 8.91 18.42 -13.47
N LEU A 128 9.94 18.90 -12.80
CA LEU A 128 10.10 20.31 -12.51
C LEU A 128 10.86 20.88 -13.70
N LEU A 129 10.13 21.70 -14.46
CA LEU A 129 10.51 22.41 -15.70
C LEU A 129 10.31 21.58 -17.00
#